data_AF-A0A3S3P7I7-F1
#
_entry.id   AF-A0A3S3P7I7-F1
#
_cell.length_a   1.000
_cell.length_b   1.000
_cell.length_c   1.000
_cell.angle_alpha   90.00
_cell.angle_beta   90.00
_cell.angle_gamma   90.00
#
_symmetry.space_group_name_H-M   'P 1'
#
loop_
_entity.id
_entity.type
_entity.pdbx_description
1 polymer ?
#
loop_
_entity_poly.entity_id
_entity_poly.type
_entity_poly.pdbx_seq_one_letter_code
_entity_poly.pdbx_strand_id
1 'polypeptide(L)'
;MEKTTFSFLDYLVFILTLALSASIGAFFWFKDRKNQSNREYLTGGRNLPIFPVAMSLAASFMSSNTLLGAPAEIYMLGTQFGLSIIAFLIAAFLAANLFMPIYYDLELTSINKYLLRRFNTNSIRVLGSIAFILSTLPYMAAVLYGPAVALSIDIGLVKPFQIAKEEGRIGAIAGLLTGVTMTMTIAVGSVVNKKPRISLDLRTDSCTLYGIEIAKNFTLPGAYSPEGINKLFHISYFFIPVTGFVVCVTIGIIVSIIT
;
A
#
# COMPACT_ATOMS: atom_id res chain seq x y z
N MET A 1 10.89 33.00 19.89
CA MET A 1 10.07 31.81 19.61
C MET A 1 9.42 31.39 20.92
N GLU A 2 8.13 31.63 21.05
CA GLU A 2 7.35 31.20 22.21
C GLU A 2 7.26 29.67 22.18
N LYS A 3 7.66 29.00 23.26
CA LYS A 3 7.56 27.54 23.39
C LYS A 3 6.12 27.17 23.71
N THR A 4 5.25 27.12 22.70
CA THR A 4 3.92 26.52 22.85
C THR A 4 4.11 25.01 23.00
N THR A 5 4.05 24.55 24.24
CA THR A 5 4.03 23.12 24.55
C THR A 5 2.66 22.56 24.19
N PHE A 6 2.61 21.34 23.62
CA PHE A 6 1.36 20.68 23.25
C PHE A 6 0.42 20.63 24.44
N SER A 7 -0.80 21.14 24.24
CA SER A 7 -1.84 21.03 25.24
C SER A 7 -2.29 19.57 25.33
N PHE A 8 -2.86 19.18 26.47
CA PHE A 8 -3.47 17.87 26.65
C PHE A 8 -4.51 17.57 25.55
N LEU A 9 -5.23 18.60 25.08
CA LEU A 9 -6.19 18.48 23.99
C LEU A 9 -5.55 18.09 22.66
N ASP A 10 -4.36 18.60 22.35
CA ASP A 10 -3.66 18.30 21.08
C ASP A 10 -3.22 16.82 21.06
N TYR A 11 -2.72 16.31 22.20
CA TYR A 11 -2.42 14.90 22.35
C TYR A 11 -3.66 14.01 22.22
N LEU A 12 -4.79 14.42 22.81
CA LEU A 12 -6.05 13.68 22.73
C LEU A 12 -6.53 13.59 21.28
N VAL A 13 -6.54 14.71 20.54
CA VAL A 13 -6.95 14.74 19.14
C VAL A 13 -6.02 13.90 18.26
N PHE A 14 -4.71 13.97 18.51
CA PHE A 14 -3.71 13.17 17.79
C PHE A 14 -3.92 11.67 17.99
N ILE A 15 -4.03 11.21 19.24
CA ILE A 15 -4.25 9.79 19.57
C ILE A 15 -5.58 9.32 19.00
N LEU A 16 -6.64 10.13 19.11
CA LEU A 16 -7.97 9.78 18.60
C LEU A 16 -7.96 9.63 17.08
N THR A 17 -7.27 10.52 16.36
CA THR A 17 -7.15 10.44 14.89
C THR A 17 -6.41 9.17 14.45
N LEU A 18 -5.31 8.83 15.12
CA LEU A 18 -4.58 7.58 14.88
C LEU A 18 -5.42 6.34 15.23
N ALA A 19 -6.12 6.36 16.36
CA ALA A 19 -6.98 5.26 16.78
C ALA A 19 -8.12 5.03 15.80
N LEU A 20 -8.78 6.09 15.32
CA LEU A 20 -9.86 5.98 14.32
C LEU A 20 -9.34 5.38 13.00
N SER A 21 -8.24 5.91 12.46
CA SER A 21 -7.67 5.38 11.21
C SER A 21 -7.27 3.90 11.31
N ALA A 22 -6.62 3.50 12.41
CA ALA A 22 -6.28 2.10 12.68
C ALA A 22 -7.53 1.22 12.86
N SER A 23 -8.57 1.73 13.54
CA SER A 23 -9.81 1.00 13.80
C SER A 23 -10.58 0.70 12.52
N ILE A 24 -10.60 1.61 11.54
CA ILE A 24 -11.23 1.38 10.23
C ILE A 24 -10.55 0.19 9.52
N GLY A 25 -9.22 0.16 9.50
CA GLY A 25 -8.46 -0.95 8.91
C GLY A 25 -8.73 -2.28 9.63
N ALA A 26 -8.75 -2.27 10.97
CA ALA A 26 -9.07 -3.46 11.77
C ALA A 26 -10.51 -3.95 11.52
N PHE A 27 -11.48 -3.04 11.44
CA PHE A 27 -12.88 -3.36 11.19
C PHE A 27 -13.08 -4.08 9.84
N PHE A 28 -12.51 -3.55 8.75
CA PHE A 28 -12.59 -4.18 7.43
C PHE A 28 -11.87 -5.54 7.40
N TRP A 29 -10.78 -5.68 8.16
CA TRP A 29 -10.13 -6.98 8.31
C TRP A 29 -11.03 -8.05 8.95
N PHE A 30 -11.70 -7.72 10.06
CA PHE A 30 -12.60 -8.65 10.73
C PHE A 30 -13.82 -9.01 9.85
N LYS A 31 -14.36 -8.02 9.13
CA LYS A 31 -15.55 -8.18 8.29
C LYS A 31 -15.28 -9.04 7.05
N ASP A 32 -14.19 -8.78 6.32
CA ASP A 32 -13.90 -9.43 5.03
C ASP A 32 -12.97 -10.64 5.13
N ARG A 33 -12.82 -11.21 6.34
CA ARG A 33 -11.95 -12.38 6.60
C ARG A 33 -12.32 -13.62 5.77
N LYS A 34 -13.57 -13.75 5.31
CA LYS A 34 -14.07 -14.93 4.59
C LYS A 34 -13.96 -14.85 3.06
N ASN A 35 -13.90 -13.64 2.46
CA ASN A 35 -13.87 -13.43 1.01
C ASN A 35 -12.49 -12.98 0.53
N GLN A 36 -11.44 -13.77 0.79
CA GLN A 36 -10.05 -13.38 0.52
C GLN A 36 -9.58 -13.68 -0.91
N SER A 37 -10.23 -13.09 -1.91
CA SER A 37 -9.69 -13.11 -3.27
C SER A 37 -8.81 -11.88 -3.51
N ASN A 38 -7.56 -12.09 -3.96
CA ASN A 38 -6.60 -11.00 -4.20
C ASN A 38 -7.14 -9.95 -5.18
N ARG A 39 -7.94 -10.38 -6.15
CA ARG A 39 -8.55 -9.49 -7.14
C ARG A 39 -9.60 -8.58 -6.48
N GLU A 40 -10.47 -9.16 -5.66
CA GLU A 40 -11.54 -8.42 -4.98
C GLU A 40 -10.99 -7.41 -3.97
N TYR A 41 -9.91 -7.74 -3.27
CA TYR A 41 -9.21 -6.78 -2.40
C TYR A 41 -8.58 -5.63 -3.19
N LEU A 42 -7.90 -5.91 -4.31
CA LEU A 42 -7.21 -4.88 -5.10
C LEU A 42 -8.14 -4.03 -5.96
N THR A 43 -9.30 -4.55 -6.37
CA THR A 43 -10.24 -3.84 -7.26
C THR A 43 -11.56 -3.47 -6.59
N GLY A 44 -11.75 -3.78 -5.31
CA GLY A 44 -13.01 -3.57 -4.58
C GLY A 44 -14.22 -4.21 -5.25
N GLY A 45 -14.02 -5.34 -5.95
CA GLY A 45 -15.05 -5.98 -6.76
C GLY A 45 -15.56 -5.16 -7.96
N ARG A 46 -14.91 -4.03 -8.31
CA ARG A 46 -15.31 -3.08 -9.39
C ARG A 46 -16.72 -2.51 -9.25
N ASN A 47 -17.34 -2.66 -8.08
CA ASN A 47 -18.71 -2.20 -7.79
C ASN A 47 -18.72 -1.10 -6.72
N LEU A 48 -17.63 -0.33 -6.61
CA LEU A 48 -17.54 0.77 -5.65
C LEU A 48 -18.33 1.99 -6.15
N PRO A 49 -19.12 2.64 -5.29
CA PRO A 49 -19.82 3.86 -5.67
C PRO A 49 -18.83 5.00 -5.96
N ILE A 50 -19.26 5.96 -6.77
CA ILE A 50 -18.42 7.05 -7.29
C ILE A 50 -17.82 7.89 -6.17
N PHE A 51 -18.60 8.15 -5.11
CA PHE A 51 -18.18 9.06 -4.03
C PHE A 51 -16.95 8.54 -3.25
N PRO A 52 -16.93 7.30 -2.71
CA PRO A 52 -15.72 6.75 -2.09
C PRO A 52 -14.52 6.66 -3.04
N VAL A 53 -14.74 6.38 -4.32
CA VAL A 53 -13.66 6.33 -5.32
C VAL A 53 -13.04 7.71 -5.53
N ALA A 54 -13.87 8.75 -5.68
CA ALA A 54 -13.41 10.14 -5.81
C ALA A 54 -12.67 10.61 -4.55
N MET A 55 -13.20 10.32 -3.36
CA MET A 55 -12.55 10.65 -2.09
C MET A 55 -11.20 9.94 -1.92
N SER A 56 -11.11 8.65 -2.26
CA SER A 56 -9.85 7.90 -2.22
C SER A 56 -8.82 8.45 -3.21
N LEU A 57 -9.27 8.86 -4.41
CA LEU A 57 -8.40 9.45 -5.41
C LEU A 57 -7.88 10.82 -4.95
N ALA A 58 -8.77 11.68 -4.42
CA ALA A 58 -8.39 12.98 -3.86
C ALA A 58 -7.40 12.84 -2.69
N ALA A 59 -7.69 11.93 -1.75
CA ALA A 59 -6.79 11.63 -0.64
C ALA A 59 -5.40 11.14 -1.11
N SER A 60 -5.32 10.44 -2.23
CA SER A 60 -4.04 9.96 -2.78
C SER A 60 -3.17 11.07 -3.38
N PHE A 61 -3.78 12.17 -3.84
CA PHE A 61 -3.05 13.34 -4.36
C PHE A 61 -2.66 14.34 -3.28
N MET A 62 -3.30 14.29 -2.11
CA MET A 62 -2.95 15.14 -0.98
C MET A 62 -1.69 14.61 -0.28
N SER A 63 -0.61 15.38 -0.36
CA SER A 63 0.67 15.07 0.29
C SER A 63 1.13 16.23 1.17
N SER A 64 2.05 15.95 2.11
CA SER A 64 2.68 17.00 2.91
C SER A 64 3.39 18.05 2.05
N ASN A 65 3.91 17.66 0.88
CA ASN A 65 4.56 18.58 -0.05
C ASN A 65 3.55 19.57 -0.65
N THR A 66 2.34 19.12 -0.95
CA THR A 66 1.29 20.02 -1.46
C THR A 66 0.79 20.97 -0.36
N LEU A 67 0.68 20.50 0.88
CA LEU A 67 0.14 21.30 1.98
C LEU A 67 1.13 22.34 2.52
N LEU A 68 2.40 21.96 2.68
CA LEU A 68 3.45 22.84 3.23
C LEU A 68 4.34 23.44 2.14
N GLY A 69 4.64 22.69 1.09
CA GLY A 69 5.56 23.11 0.02
C GLY A 69 4.93 24.14 -0.93
N ALA A 70 3.72 23.88 -1.45
CA ALA A 70 3.06 24.80 -2.37
C ALA A 70 2.89 26.23 -1.83
N PRO A 71 2.38 26.47 -0.60
CA PRO A 71 2.28 27.83 -0.08
C PRO A 71 3.66 28.45 0.20
N ALA A 72 4.64 27.66 0.66
CA ALA A 72 6.01 28.14 0.87
C ALA A 72 6.66 28.60 -0.45
N GLU A 73 6.44 27.85 -1.53
CA GLU A 73 6.91 28.19 -2.86
C GLU A 73 6.21 29.45 -3.41
N ILE A 74 4.90 29.56 -3.24
CA ILE A 74 4.17 30.77 -3.65
C ILE A 74 4.63 32.00 -2.86
N TYR A 75 4.91 31.83 -1.57
CA TYR A 75 5.39 32.91 -0.71
C TYR A 75 6.80 33.39 -1.09
N MET A 76 7.70 32.47 -1.44
CA MET A 76 9.11 32.78 -1.72
C MET A 76 9.37 33.16 -3.19
N LEU A 77 8.71 32.49 -4.13
CA LEU A 77 8.97 32.57 -5.58
C LEU A 77 7.80 33.17 -6.38
N GLY A 78 6.69 33.49 -5.72
CA GLY A 78 5.52 34.15 -6.32
C GLY A 78 4.48 33.18 -6.90
N THR A 79 3.47 33.72 -7.58
CA THR A 79 2.26 32.98 -7.98
C THR A 79 2.44 32.03 -9.17
N GLN A 80 3.65 31.91 -9.73
CA GLN A 80 3.93 31.09 -10.91
C GLN A 80 3.61 29.61 -10.69
N PHE A 81 3.83 29.09 -9.47
CA PHE A 81 3.47 27.72 -9.10
C PHE A 81 1.98 27.44 -9.28
N GLY A 82 1.11 28.45 -9.20
CA GLY A 82 -0.33 28.32 -9.42
C GLY A 82 -0.71 27.82 -10.82
N LEU A 83 0.13 28.04 -11.84
CA LEU A 83 -0.08 27.50 -13.20
C LEU A 83 -0.06 25.96 -13.22
N SER A 84 0.62 25.32 -12.27
CA SER A 84 0.64 23.85 -12.17
C SER A 84 -0.75 23.27 -11.92
N ILE A 85 -1.63 24.00 -11.24
CA ILE A 85 -3.01 23.56 -10.96
C ILE A 85 -3.78 23.37 -12.28
N ILE A 86 -3.62 24.30 -13.22
CA ILE A 86 -4.27 24.23 -14.53
C ILE A 86 -3.72 23.02 -15.31
N ALA A 87 -2.41 22.80 -15.28
CA ALA A 87 -1.80 21.63 -15.91
C ALA A 87 -2.32 20.31 -15.32
N PHE A 88 -2.49 20.22 -14.00
CA PHE A 88 -3.08 19.07 -13.33
C PHE A 88 -4.53 18.82 -13.75
N LEU A 89 -5.35 19.86 -13.88
CA LEU A 89 -6.73 19.73 -14.35
C LEU A 89 -6.81 19.20 -15.79
N ILE A 90 -5.98 19.73 -16.69
CA ILE A 90 -5.90 19.26 -18.08
C ILE A 90 -5.41 17.81 -18.12
N ALA A 91 -4.37 17.48 -17.36
CA ALA A 91 -3.84 16.12 -17.30
C ALA A 91 -4.88 15.13 -16.75
N ALA A 92 -5.64 15.50 -15.71
CA ALA A 92 -6.71 14.67 -15.16
C ALA A 92 -7.84 14.46 -16.17
N PHE A 93 -8.25 15.50 -16.89
CA PHE A 93 -9.26 15.39 -17.95
C PHE A 93 -8.80 14.46 -19.07
N LEU A 94 -7.55 14.61 -19.51
CA LEU A 94 -6.97 13.76 -20.56
C LEU A 94 -6.80 12.31 -20.10
N ALA A 95 -6.41 12.10 -18.84
CA ALA A 95 -6.33 10.79 -18.20
C ALA A 95 -7.70 10.10 -18.13
N ALA A 96 -8.74 10.82 -17.73
CA ALA A 96 -10.10 10.29 -17.63
C ALA A 96 -10.68 9.91 -18.99
N ASN A 97 -10.44 10.68 -20.04
CA ASN A 97 -11.05 10.43 -21.35
C ASN A 97 -10.24 9.49 -22.25
N LEU A 98 -8.91 9.55 -22.23
CA LEU A 98 -8.07 8.73 -23.11
C LEU A 98 -7.61 7.43 -22.45
N PHE A 99 -7.08 7.52 -21.23
CA PHE A 99 -6.38 6.40 -20.60
C PHE A 99 -7.32 5.49 -19.80
N MET A 100 -8.30 6.07 -19.08
CA MET A 100 -9.25 5.30 -18.28
C MET A 100 -10.05 4.24 -19.07
N PRO A 101 -10.65 4.52 -20.24
CA PRO A 101 -11.42 3.50 -20.97
C PRO A 101 -10.54 2.32 -21.38
N ILE A 102 -9.32 2.59 -21.88
CA ILE A 102 -8.36 1.55 -22.27
C ILE A 102 -8.04 0.64 -21.09
N TYR A 103 -7.72 1.20 -19.92
CA TYR A 103 -7.38 0.37 -18.75
C TYR A 103 -8.58 -0.36 -18.15
N TYR A 104 -9.76 0.24 -18.24
CA TYR A 104 -10.99 -0.37 -17.73
C TYR A 104 -11.37 -1.60 -18.56
N ASP A 105 -11.34 -1.48 -19.89
CA ASP A 105 -11.72 -2.55 -20.83
C ASP A 105 -10.75 -3.73 -20.81
N LEU A 106 -9.45 -3.48 -20.61
CA LEU A 106 -8.45 -4.57 -20.54
C LEU A 106 -8.44 -5.33 -19.20
N GLU A 107 -9.32 -4.98 -18.26
CA GLU A 107 -9.42 -5.57 -16.91
C GLU A 107 -8.08 -5.72 -16.17
N LEU A 108 -7.20 -4.73 -16.33
CA LEU A 108 -5.85 -4.78 -15.76
C LEU A 108 -5.87 -4.41 -14.28
N THR A 109 -5.28 -5.26 -13.45
CA THR A 109 -5.09 -5.01 -12.01
C THR A 109 -3.86 -4.13 -11.71
N SER A 110 -3.02 -3.87 -12.71
CA SER A 110 -1.80 -3.08 -12.58
C SER A 110 -1.44 -2.48 -13.93
N ILE A 111 -1.06 -1.20 -13.95
CA ILE A 111 -0.64 -0.47 -15.16
C ILE A 111 0.57 -1.16 -15.81
N ASN A 112 1.52 -1.67 -15.02
CA ASN A 112 2.70 -2.37 -15.57
C ASN A 112 2.32 -3.63 -16.36
N LYS A 113 1.17 -4.24 -16.09
CA LYS A 113 0.66 -5.39 -16.86
C LYS A 113 0.27 -5.00 -18.30
N TYR A 114 -0.06 -3.72 -18.53
CA TYR A 114 -0.28 -3.19 -19.87
C TYR A 114 1.00 -3.27 -20.71
N LEU A 115 2.16 -2.96 -20.14
CA LEU A 115 3.45 -3.06 -20.83
C LEU A 115 3.72 -4.50 -21.30
N LEU A 116 3.39 -5.49 -20.46
CA LEU A 116 3.48 -6.90 -20.86
C LEU A 116 2.55 -7.22 -22.04
N ARG A 117 1.30 -6.78 -22.01
CA ARG A 117 0.33 -7.02 -23.10
C ARG A 117 0.75 -6.35 -24.40
N ARG A 118 1.31 -5.14 -24.33
CA ARG A 118 1.67 -4.33 -25.50
C ARG A 118 2.96 -4.78 -26.19
N PHE A 119 3.95 -5.23 -25.41
CA PHE A 119 5.27 -5.61 -25.91
C PHE A 119 5.56 -7.12 -25.80
N ASN A 120 4.60 -7.91 -25.31
CA ASN A 120 4.68 -9.37 -25.10
C ASN A 120 5.93 -9.86 -24.34
N THR A 121 6.58 -8.99 -23.57
CA THR A 121 7.88 -9.27 -22.94
C THR A 121 7.81 -9.03 -21.44
N ASN A 122 8.18 -10.04 -20.64
CA ASN A 122 8.22 -9.93 -19.18
C ASN A 122 9.29 -8.96 -18.68
N SER A 123 10.41 -8.83 -19.40
CA SER A 123 11.51 -7.94 -19.03
C SER A 123 11.07 -6.47 -18.95
N ILE A 124 10.24 -6.00 -19.89
CA ILE A 124 9.74 -4.61 -19.90
C ILE A 124 8.79 -4.36 -18.72
N ARG A 125 7.97 -5.36 -18.36
CA ARG A 125 7.11 -5.27 -17.17
C ARG A 125 7.94 -5.12 -15.89
N VAL A 126 9.00 -5.92 -15.77
CA VAL A 126 9.91 -5.88 -14.61
C VAL A 126 10.67 -4.56 -14.58
N LEU A 127 11.22 -4.13 -15.72
CA LEU A 127 11.93 -2.86 -15.84
C LEU A 127 11.04 -1.66 -15.46
N GLY A 128 9.81 -1.59 -15.98
CA GLY A 128 8.86 -0.53 -15.64
C GLY A 128 8.47 -0.54 -14.16
N SER A 129 8.33 -1.73 -13.57
CA SER A 129 8.06 -1.86 -12.13
C SER A 129 9.26 -1.40 -11.28
N ILE A 130 10.49 -1.75 -11.66
CA ILE A 130 11.71 -1.31 -10.98
C ILE A 130 11.88 0.21 -11.10
N ALA A 131 11.70 0.76 -12.30
CA ALA A 131 11.79 2.21 -12.53
C ALA A 131 10.75 2.98 -11.70
N PHE A 132 9.52 2.47 -11.60
CA PHE A 132 8.47 3.05 -10.76
C PHE A 132 8.82 3.01 -9.27
N ILE A 133 9.37 1.90 -8.78
CA ILE A 133 9.83 1.80 -7.38
C ILE A 133 10.96 2.79 -7.12
N LEU A 134 11.97 2.84 -8.02
CA LEU A 134 13.11 3.74 -7.89
C LEU A 134 12.73 5.22 -7.93
N SER A 135 11.73 5.61 -8.72
CA SER A 135 11.24 7.00 -8.74
C SER A 135 10.37 7.34 -7.53
N THR A 136 9.60 6.37 -7.03
CA THR A 136 8.68 6.58 -5.90
C THR A 136 9.42 6.66 -4.56
N LEU A 137 10.54 5.94 -4.39
CA LEU A 137 11.35 5.95 -3.17
C LEU A 137 11.78 7.36 -2.71
N PRO A 138 12.47 8.19 -3.53
CA PRO A 138 12.86 9.54 -3.13
C PRO A 138 11.66 10.47 -2.95
N TYR A 139 10.60 10.30 -3.75
CA TYR A 139 9.37 11.07 -3.60
C TYR A 139 8.71 10.83 -2.23
N MET A 140 8.56 9.56 -1.83
CA MET A 140 8.00 9.20 -0.52
C MET A 140 8.87 9.69 0.63
N ALA A 141 10.21 9.66 0.49
CA ALA A 141 11.12 10.22 1.49
C ALA A 141 10.89 11.72 1.70
N ALA A 142 10.71 12.49 0.61
CA ALA A 142 10.39 13.92 0.70
C ALA A 142 9.02 14.17 1.34
N VAL A 143 7.99 13.40 0.96
CA VAL A 143 6.64 13.54 1.52
C VAL A 143 6.59 13.22 3.02
N LEU A 144 7.35 12.22 3.48
CA LEU A 144 7.41 11.84 4.89
C LEU A 144 8.24 12.81 5.75
N TYR A 145 9.12 13.60 5.13
CA TYR A 145 9.96 14.56 5.86
C TYR A 145 9.13 15.65 6.56
N GLY A 146 8.11 16.20 5.89
CA GLY A 146 7.23 17.22 6.45
C GLY A 146 6.59 16.84 7.79
N PRO A 147 5.80 15.75 7.87
CA PRO A 147 5.21 15.31 9.13
C PRO A 147 6.27 14.85 10.14
N ALA A 148 7.40 14.27 9.71
CA ALA A 148 8.46 13.86 10.61
C ALA A 148 9.09 15.06 11.34
N VAL A 149 9.37 16.15 10.62
CA VAL A 149 9.90 17.39 11.23
C VAL A 149 8.90 18.00 12.19
N ALA A 150 7.62 18.09 11.79
CA ALA A 150 6.55 18.61 12.64
C ALA A 150 6.47 17.82 13.96
N LEU A 151 6.40 16.49 13.90
CA LEU A 151 6.36 15.63 15.09
C LEU A 151 7.61 15.79 15.98
N SER A 152 8.78 16.00 15.38
CA SER A 152 10.06 16.09 16.11
C SER A 152 10.24 17.38 16.90
N ILE A 153 9.63 18.48 16.48
CA ILE A 153 9.74 19.79 17.14
C ILE A 153 8.82 19.84 18.38
N ASP A 154 7.70 19.15 18.29
CA ASP A 154 6.51 19.43 19.08
C ASP A 154 6.18 18.32 20.09
N ILE A 155 6.40 17.06 19.73
CA ILE A 155 6.13 15.93 20.60
C ILE A 155 7.36 15.64 21.46
N GLY A 156 7.32 16.06 22.72
CA GLY A 156 8.36 15.81 23.72
C GLY A 156 8.78 14.33 23.89
N LEU A 157 7.92 13.38 23.52
CA LEU A 157 8.22 11.93 23.49
C LEU A 157 9.33 11.55 22.51
N VAL A 158 9.62 12.37 21.50
CA VAL A 158 10.71 12.16 20.53
C VAL A 158 12.03 12.78 21.02
N LYS A 159 12.02 13.60 22.08
CA LYS A 159 13.24 14.23 22.63
C LYS A 159 14.35 13.24 23.04
N PRO A 160 14.08 12.06 23.66
CA PRO A 160 15.13 11.05 23.85
C PRO A 160 15.67 10.50 22.52
N PHE A 161 14.86 10.46 21.46
CA PHE A 161 15.27 10.10 20.09
C PHE A 161 16.11 11.21 19.41
N GLN A 162 15.90 12.47 19.81
CA GLN A 162 16.60 13.65 19.30
C GLN A 162 18.00 13.84 19.91
N ILE A 163 18.21 13.36 21.15
CA ILE A 163 19.51 13.40 21.84
C ILE A 163 20.49 12.37 21.25
N ALA A 164 19.98 11.30 20.63
CA ALA A 164 20.74 10.30 19.86
C ALA A 164 20.97 10.74 18.40
N LYS A 165 21.26 12.01 18.14
CA LYS A 165 21.25 12.59 16.77
C LYS A 165 22.30 11.98 15.83
N GLU A 166 23.32 11.32 16.36
CA GLU A 166 24.36 10.64 15.59
C GLU A 166 24.23 9.11 15.64
N GLU A 167 23.89 8.53 16.80
CA GLU A 167 23.76 7.07 17.01
C GLU A 167 22.41 6.50 16.51
N GLY A 168 21.31 7.25 16.67
CA GLY A 168 19.97 6.83 16.22
C GLY A 168 19.78 6.82 14.70
N ARG A 169 20.69 7.48 13.94
CA ARG A 169 20.67 7.47 12.47
C ARG A 169 20.95 6.06 11.92
N ILE A 170 21.82 5.30 12.57
CA ILE A 170 22.17 3.93 12.18
C ILE A 170 20.97 3.01 12.43
N GLY A 171 20.29 3.16 13.56
CA GLY A 171 19.05 2.45 13.87
C GLY A 171 17.92 2.72 12.88
N ALA A 172 17.71 3.99 12.49
CA ALA A 172 16.69 4.35 11.51
C ALA A 172 16.97 3.75 10.12
N ILE A 173 18.22 3.80 9.65
CA ILE A 173 18.61 3.22 8.35
C ILE A 173 18.51 1.70 8.38
N ALA A 174 18.99 1.06 9.45
CA ALA A 174 18.92 -0.39 9.62
C ALA A 174 17.46 -0.89 9.68
N GLY A 175 16.60 -0.21 10.44
CA GLY A 175 15.16 -0.49 10.50
C GLY A 175 14.48 -0.35 9.15
N LEU A 176 14.77 0.73 8.42
CA LEU A 176 14.21 0.96 7.08
C LEU A 176 14.63 -0.14 6.10
N LEU A 177 15.92 -0.46 6.02
CA LEU A 177 16.45 -1.47 5.10
C LEU A 177 15.88 -2.86 5.41
N THR A 178 15.81 -3.24 6.69
CA THR A 178 15.24 -4.54 7.11
C THR A 178 13.73 -4.61 6.89
N GLY A 179 12.98 -3.54 7.17
CA GLY A 179 11.54 -3.49 6.91
C GLY A 179 11.22 -3.54 5.41
N VAL A 180 11.94 -2.79 4.57
CA VAL A 180 11.78 -2.81 3.11
C VAL A 180 12.16 -4.17 2.53
N THR A 181 13.27 -4.76 2.96
CA THR A 181 13.68 -6.09 2.47
C THR A 181 12.69 -7.18 2.91
N MET A 182 12.16 -7.13 4.13
CA MET A 182 11.14 -8.07 4.61
C MET A 182 9.82 -7.96 3.84
N THR A 183 9.33 -6.73 3.62
CA THR A 183 8.12 -6.53 2.81
C THR A 183 8.32 -6.95 1.36
N MET A 184 9.49 -6.64 0.79
CA MET A 184 9.84 -7.02 -0.58
C MET A 184 9.94 -8.55 -0.74
N THR A 185 10.53 -9.27 0.23
CA THR A 185 10.62 -10.74 0.18
C THR A 185 9.24 -11.39 0.30
N ILE A 186 8.36 -10.90 1.18
CA ILE A 186 6.97 -11.39 1.29
C ILE A 186 6.20 -11.09 0.00
N ALA A 187 6.31 -9.88 -0.53
CA ALA A 187 5.62 -9.49 -1.76
C ALA A 187 6.09 -10.31 -2.96
N VAL A 188 7.40 -10.46 -3.18
CA VAL A 188 7.96 -11.30 -4.25
C VAL A 188 7.57 -12.76 -4.03
N GLY A 189 7.68 -13.28 -2.81
CA GLY A 189 7.27 -14.63 -2.46
C GLY A 189 5.80 -14.92 -2.76
N SER A 190 4.90 -13.96 -2.51
CA SER A 190 3.47 -14.07 -2.86
C SER A 190 3.21 -14.14 -4.37
N VAL A 191 4.10 -13.56 -5.19
CA VAL A 191 3.99 -13.54 -6.66
C VAL A 191 4.60 -14.80 -7.29
N VAL A 192 5.70 -15.31 -6.71
CA VAL A 192 6.38 -16.53 -7.16
C VAL A 192 5.59 -17.78 -6.75
N ASN A 193 5.18 -17.86 -5.49
CA ASN A 193 4.39 -18.98 -4.97
C ASN A 193 2.90 -18.67 -5.10
N LYS A 194 2.39 -18.74 -6.33
CA LYS A 194 0.95 -18.58 -6.56
C LYS A 194 0.20 -19.79 -6.00
N LYS A 195 -0.97 -19.52 -5.39
CA LYS A 195 -1.90 -20.62 -5.03
C LYS A 195 -2.17 -21.45 -6.29
N PRO A 196 -2.01 -22.79 -6.24
CA PRO A 196 -2.37 -23.64 -7.37
C PRO A 196 -3.85 -23.43 -7.67
N ARG A 197 -4.19 -23.15 -8.94
CA ARG A 197 -5.59 -23.12 -9.33
C ARG A 197 -6.08 -24.56 -9.33
N ILE A 198 -6.95 -24.88 -8.39
CA ILE A 198 -7.73 -26.11 -8.46
C ILE A 198 -8.73 -25.89 -9.60
N SER A 199 -8.34 -26.28 -10.82
CA SER A 199 -9.29 -26.46 -11.90
C SER A 199 -10.09 -27.72 -11.56
N LEU A 200 -11.33 -27.53 -11.13
CA LEU A 200 -12.30 -28.62 -11.09
C LEU A 200 -12.48 -29.11 -12.53
N ASP A 201 -12.28 -30.39 -12.76
CA ASP A 201 -12.47 -31.00 -14.07
C ASP A 201 -13.99 -31.02 -14.33
N LEU A 202 -14.46 -30.16 -15.24
CA LEU A 202 -15.89 -30.00 -15.58
C LEU A 202 -16.33 -31.02 -16.65
N ARG A 203 -15.61 -32.14 -16.78
CA ARG A 203 -15.90 -33.17 -17.79
C ARG A 203 -17.21 -33.89 -17.47
N THR A 204 -18.22 -33.73 -18.33
CA THR A 204 -19.55 -34.36 -18.22
C THR A 204 -19.70 -35.66 -19.02
N ASP A 205 -18.60 -36.17 -19.58
CA ASP A 205 -18.58 -37.25 -20.57
C ASP A 205 -19.16 -38.60 -20.07
N SER A 206 -19.39 -38.74 -18.75
CA SER A 206 -19.89 -39.96 -18.09
C SER A 206 -21.19 -39.79 -17.29
N CYS A 207 -21.95 -38.70 -17.46
CA CYS A 207 -23.25 -38.55 -16.79
C CYS A 207 -24.38 -39.28 -17.57
N THR A 208 -24.63 -40.55 -17.24
CA THR A 208 -25.90 -41.21 -17.58
C THR A 208 -26.98 -40.82 -16.56
N LEU A 209 -28.25 -40.76 -16.98
CA LEU A 209 -29.42 -40.31 -16.20
C LEU A 209 -29.65 -41.06 -14.85
N TYR A 210 -28.91 -42.12 -14.57
CA TYR A 210 -28.91 -42.87 -13.30
C TYR A 210 -27.85 -42.37 -12.27
N GLY A 211 -27.01 -41.39 -12.63
CA GLY A 211 -25.79 -41.00 -11.92
C GLY A 211 -25.90 -39.94 -10.81
N ILE A 212 -27.08 -39.74 -10.20
CA ILE A 212 -27.25 -38.74 -9.13
C ILE A 212 -26.47 -39.14 -7.85
N GLU A 213 -26.17 -40.43 -7.65
CA GLU A 213 -25.40 -40.90 -6.49
C GLU A 213 -23.91 -40.52 -6.54
N ILE A 214 -23.32 -40.39 -7.73
CA ILE A 214 -21.88 -40.09 -7.89
C ILE A 214 -21.58 -38.63 -7.48
N ALA A 215 -22.52 -37.71 -7.72
CA ALA A 215 -22.38 -36.31 -7.32
C ALA A 215 -22.35 -36.11 -5.80
N LYS A 216 -22.95 -37.03 -5.02
CA LYS A 216 -22.97 -36.95 -3.55
C LYS A 216 -21.66 -37.40 -2.89
N ASN A 217 -20.85 -38.21 -3.56
CA ASN A 217 -19.55 -38.68 -3.06
C ASN A 217 -18.36 -37.87 -3.56
N PHE A 218 -18.59 -36.75 -4.26
CA PHE A 218 -17.51 -35.85 -4.64
C PHE A 218 -17.11 -34.98 -3.44
N THR A 219 -16.16 -35.48 -2.66
CA THR A 219 -15.45 -34.65 -1.68
C THR A 219 -14.64 -33.60 -2.45
N LEU A 220 -15.01 -32.33 -2.31
CA LEU A 220 -14.20 -31.20 -2.78
C LEU A 220 -12.75 -31.42 -2.35
N PRO A 221 -11.75 -31.27 -3.25
CA PRO A 221 -10.36 -31.31 -2.86
C PRO A 221 -10.17 -30.34 -1.69
N GLY A 222 -9.66 -30.86 -0.57
CA GLY A 222 -9.53 -30.11 0.68
C GLY A 222 -8.86 -28.76 0.43
N ALA A 223 -9.36 -27.73 1.11
CA ALA A 223 -8.81 -26.37 1.00
C ALA A 223 -7.29 -26.41 1.13
N TYR A 224 -6.57 -25.96 0.10
CA TYR A 224 -5.10 -25.91 0.08
C TYR A 224 -4.61 -25.11 1.30
N SER A 225 -4.09 -25.83 2.29
CA SER A 225 -3.51 -25.27 3.50
C SER A 225 -1.98 -25.32 3.34
N PRO A 226 -1.32 -24.18 3.07
CA PRO A 226 0.14 -24.15 2.94
C PRO A 226 0.80 -24.47 4.29
N GLU A 227 1.71 -25.44 4.29
CA GLU A 227 2.52 -25.80 5.46
C GLU A 227 3.82 -24.98 5.54
N GLY A 228 4.26 -24.65 6.75
CA GLY A 228 5.54 -23.96 7.01
C GLY A 228 5.60 -22.50 6.52
N ILE A 229 6.76 -22.10 5.98
CA ILE A 229 7.07 -20.74 5.51
C ILE A 229 6.11 -20.28 4.38
N ASN A 230 5.55 -21.22 3.62
CA ASN A 230 4.60 -20.90 2.55
C ASN A 230 3.32 -20.24 3.04
N LYS A 231 2.96 -20.42 4.32
CA LYS A 231 1.84 -19.73 4.95
C LYS A 231 2.06 -18.21 5.02
N LEU A 232 3.32 -17.77 5.15
CA LEU A 232 3.70 -16.36 5.16
C LEU A 232 3.51 -15.70 3.79
N PHE A 233 3.72 -16.43 2.70
CA PHE A 233 3.53 -15.92 1.33
C PHE A 233 2.06 -15.81 0.90
N HIS A 234 1.15 -16.47 1.63
CA HIS A 234 -0.29 -16.46 1.37
C HIS A 234 -1.08 -15.55 2.33
N ILE A 235 -0.39 -14.70 3.09
CA ILE A 235 -1.01 -13.67 3.92
C ILE A 235 -1.74 -12.62 3.06
N SER A 236 -2.81 -12.04 3.60
CA SER A 236 -3.56 -10.96 2.94
C SER A 236 -2.67 -9.73 2.69
N TYR A 237 -2.80 -9.09 1.52
CA TYR A 237 -2.02 -7.91 1.13
C TYR A 237 -2.03 -6.78 2.17
N PHE A 238 -3.08 -6.67 2.99
CA PHE A 238 -3.19 -5.73 4.10
C PHE A 238 -2.07 -5.88 5.15
N PHE A 239 -1.64 -7.10 5.48
CA PHE A 239 -0.64 -7.32 6.53
C PHE A 239 0.79 -7.17 6.04
N ILE A 240 1.03 -7.17 4.72
CA ILE A 240 2.36 -6.97 4.16
C ILE A 240 2.97 -5.65 4.69
N PRO A 241 2.32 -4.47 4.58
CA PRO A 241 2.86 -3.24 5.15
C PRO A 241 2.90 -3.24 6.69
N VAL A 242 1.95 -3.88 7.37
CA VAL A 242 1.91 -3.96 8.85
C VAL A 242 3.11 -4.73 9.39
N THR A 243 3.41 -5.90 8.80
CA THR A 243 4.59 -6.69 9.18
C THR A 243 5.88 -5.93 8.92
N GLY A 244 5.97 -5.22 7.79
CA GLY A 244 7.08 -4.33 7.48
C GLY A 244 7.30 -3.22 8.51
N PHE A 245 6.22 -2.55 8.92
CA PHE A 245 6.27 -1.49 9.91
C PHE A 245 6.70 -2.02 11.28
N VAL A 246 6.13 -3.13 11.74
CA VAL A 246 6.50 -3.75 13.02
C VAL A 246 7.98 -4.17 13.02
N VAL A 247 8.46 -4.79 11.94
CA VAL A 247 9.87 -5.17 11.80
C VAL A 247 10.78 -3.94 11.77
N CYS A 248 10.40 -2.89 11.02
CA CYS A 248 11.15 -1.65 10.93
C CYS A 248 11.29 -0.97 12.30
N VAL A 249 10.21 -0.88 13.07
CA VAL A 249 10.21 -0.24 14.40
C VAL A 249 10.99 -1.07 15.40
N THR A 250 10.76 -2.39 15.45
CA THR A 250 11.44 -3.27 16.42
C THR A 250 12.94 -3.31 16.18
N ILE A 251 13.39 -3.54 14.94
CA ILE A 251 14.83 -3.55 14.60
C ILE A 251 15.43 -2.16 14.78
N GLY A 252 14.71 -1.10 14.37
CA GLY A 252 15.19 0.27 14.53
C GLY A 252 15.43 0.65 16.00
N ILE A 253 14.52 0.26 16.89
CA ILE A 253 14.67 0.47 18.34
C ILE A 253 15.83 -0.37 18.90
N ILE A 254 15.90 -1.66 18.55
CA ILE A 254 16.95 -2.55 19.06
C ILE A 254 18.34 -2.03 18.67
N VAL A 255 18.55 -1.69 17.39
CA VAL A 255 19.84 -1.17 16.91
C VAL A 255 20.18 0.17 17.55
N SER A 256 19.18 1.03 17.78
CA SER A 256 19.36 2.33 18.44
C SER A 256 19.59 2.25 19.96
N ILE A 257 19.32 1.11 20.61
CA ILE A 257 19.65 0.87 22.02
C ILE A 257 21.05 0.27 22.17
N ILE A 258 21.48 -0.51 21.18
CA ILE A 258 22.79 -1.20 21.17
C ILE A 258 23.93 -0.25 20.77
N THR A 259 23.63 0.73 19.92
CA THR A 259 24.59 1.74 19.44
C THR A 259 24.54 2.95 20.34
#